data_AF-A0A813EF17-F1
#
_entry.id   AF-A0A813EF17-F1
#
_cell.length_a   1.000
_cell.length_b   1.000
_cell.length_c   1.000
_cell.angle_alpha   90.00
_cell.angle_beta   90.00
_cell.angle_gamma   90.00
#
_symmetry.space_group_name_H-M   'P 1'
#
loop_
_entity.id
_entity.type
_entity.pdbx_description
1 polymer ?
#
loop_
_entity_poly.entity_id
_entity_poly.type
_entity_poly.pdbx_seq_one_letter_code
_entity_poly.pdbx_strand_id
1 'polypeptide(L)'
;MPGAKVVPIEITYGAAISACEKGGGQWQLALNLLSLMPGAEVVPNEITYSAAISACSKGSRWKLALNPLSLMPEAKVMLIEITYGAAISACEKGGGQWQLALSLLSTMPGMQATPGKINYSAAFSACEIGSQWQL
;
A
#
# COMPACT_ATOMS: atom_id res chain seq x y z
N MET A 1 -1.96 -23.72 -29.02
CA MET A 1 -1.85 -23.09 -27.69
C MET A 1 -1.43 -21.63 -27.91
N PRO A 2 -2.26 -20.62 -27.66
CA PRO A 2 -1.84 -19.24 -27.84
C PRO A 2 -0.94 -18.85 -26.66
N GLY A 3 0.34 -18.60 -26.94
CA GLY A 3 1.31 -18.12 -25.97
C GLY A 3 0.89 -16.73 -25.49
N ALA A 4 0.79 -16.57 -24.18
CA ALA A 4 0.48 -15.31 -23.52
C ALA A 4 1.47 -14.23 -23.99
N LYS A 5 0.97 -13.27 -24.77
CA LYS A 5 1.66 -12.00 -24.98
C LYS A 5 1.54 -11.21 -23.68
N VAL A 6 2.39 -11.54 -22.71
CA VAL A 6 2.54 -10.68 -21.54
C VAL A 6 3.21 -9.40 -22.05
N VAL A 7 2.49 -8.28 -21.99
CA VAL A 7 2.94 -7.00 -22.54
C VAL A 7 4.21 -6.61 -21.76
N PRO A 8 5.39 -6.48 -22.40
CA PRO A 8 6.67 -6.25 -21.71
C PRO A 8 6.64 -5.03 -20.79
N ILE A 9 5.77 -4.08 -21.08
CA ILE A 9 5.60 -2.81 -20.38
C ILE A 9 4.98 -3.03 -18.99
N GLU A 10 3.98 -3.91 -18.84
CA GLU A 10 3.33 -4.19 -17.55
C GLU A 10 4.30 -4.84 -16.56
N ILE A 11 5.06 -5.86 -17.01
CA ILE A 11 6.07 -6.51 -16.19
C ILE A 11 7.17 -5.50 -15.79
N THR A 12 7.54 -4.59 -16.71
CA THR A 12 8.59 -3.60 -16.45
C THR A 12 8.17 -2.61 -15.36
N TYR A 13 6.94 -2.08 -15.40
CA TYR A 13 6.44 -1.19 -14.35
C TYR A 13 6.29 -1.91 -13.01
N GLY A 14 5.66 -3.10 -13.00
CA GLY A 14 5.48 -3.88 -11.78
C GLY A 14 6.82 -4.28 -11.12
N ALA A 15 7.80 -4.69 -11.92
CA ALA A 15 9.15 -5.01 -11.44
C ALA A 15 9.88 -3.77 -10.91
N ALA A 16 9.78 -2.63 -11.60
CA ALA A 16 10.42 -1.39 -11.16
C ALA A 16 9.82 -0.87 -9.84
N ILE A 17 8.49 -0.91 -9.69
CA ILE A 17 7.81 -0.52 -8.44
C ILE A 17 8.16 -1.50 -7.31
N SER A 18 8.21 -2.81 -7.58
CA SER A 18 8.67 -3.81 -6.62
C SER A 18 10.14 -3.60 -6.21
N ALA A 19 10.99 -3.15 -7.14
CA ALA A 19 12.36 -2.79 -6.82
C ALA A 19 12.43 -1.55 -5.92
N CYS A 20 11.55 -0.56 -6.10
CA CYS A 20 11.44 0.61 -5.22
C CYS A 20 11.06 0.26 -3.79
N GLU A 21 10.15 -0.71 -3.65
CA GLU A 21 9.80 -1.29 -2.35
C GLU A 21 11.02 -1.95 -1.69
N LYS A 22 11.77 -2.78 -2.44
CA LYS A 22 12.92 -3.52 -1.89
C LYS A 22 14.14 -2.61 -1.64
N GLY A 23 14.34 -1.58 -2.46
CA GLY A 23 15.45 -0.63 -2.40
C GLY A 23 15.38 0.43 -1.30
N GLY A 24 14.69 0.13 -0.19
CA GLY A 24 14.63 1.02 0.97
C GLY A 24 13.48 2.03 0.98
N GLY A 25 12.44 1.82 0.17
CA GLY A 25 11.25 2.69 0.20
C GLY A 25 11.39 3.96 -0.64
N GLN A 26 11.81 3.79 -1.90
CA GLN A 26 11.86 4.86 -2.91
C GLN A 26 10.44 5.27 -3.34
N TRP A 27 9.67 5.83 -2.41
CA TRP A 27 8.24 6.10 -2.54
C TRP A 27 7.94 7.11 -3.66
N GLN A 28 8.80 8.10 -3.89
CA GLN A 28 8.63 9.06 -4.99
C GLN A 28 8.61 8.34 -6.33
N LEU A 29 9.58 7.46 -6.56
CA LEU A 29 9.72 6.76 -7.82
C LEU A 29 8.61 5.72 -8.00
N ALA A 30 8.23 5.02 -6.92
CA ALA A 30 7.12 4.08 -6.93
C ALA A 30 5.78 4.74 -7.32
N LEU A 31 5.46 5.89 -6.72
CA LEU A 31 4.22 6.63 -7.02
C LEU A 31 4.23 7.26 -8.41
N ASN A 32 5.38 7.81 -8.83
CA ASN A 32 5.52 8.34 -10.19
C ASN A 32 5.28 7.24 -11.23
N LEU A 33 5.92 6.08 -11.07
CA LEU A 33 5.71 4.95 -11.96
C LEU A 33 4.25 4.49 -11.97
N LEU A 34 3.60 4.39 -10.81
CA LEU A 34 2.18 4.04 -10.70
C LEU A 34 1.29 5.04 -11.47
N SER A 35 1.59 6.34 -11.38
CA SER A 35 0.83 7.39 -12.07
C SER A 35 1.03 7.43 -13.59
N LEU A 36 2.16 6.89 -14.08
CA LEU A 36 2.48 6.83 -15.51
C LEU A 36 1.82 5.64 -16.21
N MET A 37 1.44 4.59 -15.48
CA MET A 37 0.86 3.37 -16.05
C MET A 37 -0.40 3.63 -16.89
N PRO A 38 -1.40 4.42 -16.44
CA PRO A 38 -2.58 4.71 -17.26
C PRO A 38 -2.25 5.44 -18.57
N GLY A 39 -1.26 6.34 -18.55
CA GLY A 39 -0.79 7.04 -19.75
C GLY A 39 -0.03 6.15 -20.74
N ALA A 40 0.45 5.00 -20.29
CA ALA A 40 1.09 3.98 -21.11
C ALA A 40 0.12 2.85 -21.52
N GLU A 41 -1.20 3.03 -21.31
CA GLU A 41 -2.24 2.01 -21.52
C GLU A 41 -2.03 0.72 -20.70
N VAL A 42 -1.32 0.83 -19.58
CA VAL A 42 -1.09 -0.28 -18.63
C VAL A 42 -2.02 -0.13 -17.45
N VAL A 43 -2.81 -1.17 -17.16
CA VAL A 43 -3.71 -1.19 -16.01
C VAL A 43 -2.91 -1.61 -14.76
N PRO A 44 -2.86 -0.80 -13.69
CA PRO A 44 -2.24 -1.21 -12.45
C PRO A 44 -3.06 -2.32 -11.79
N ASN A 45 -2.37 -3.38 -11.36
CA ASN A 45 -2.95 -4.53 -10.67
C ASN A 45 -2.70 -4.48 -9.14
N GLU A 46 -3.23 -5.46 -8.41
CA GLU A 46 -3.13 -5.55 -6.94
C GLU A 46 -1.67 -5.48 -6.47
N ILE A 47 -0.77 -6.17 -7.17
CA ILE A 47 0.65 -6.26 -6.82
C ILE A 47 1.31 -4.87 -6.96
N THR A 48 0.99 -4.17 -8.03
CA THR A 48 1.57 -2.85 -8.34
C THR A 48 1.16 -1.81 -7.29
N TYR A 49 -0.12 -1.77 -6.93
CA TYR A 49 -0.61 -0.93 -5.85
C TYR A 49 0.01 -1.30 -4.50
N SER A 50 0.05 -2.59 -4.18
CA SER A 50 0.61 -3.09 -2.93
C SER A 50 2.08 -2.70 -2.78
N ALA A 51 2.90 -2.86 -3.83
CA ALA A 51 4.31 -2.49 -3.81
C ALA A 51 4.51 -0.97 -3.65
N ALA A 52 3.69 -0.14 -4.30
CA ALA A 52 3.76 1.31 -4.14
C ALA A 52 3.38 1.76 -2.71
N ILE A 53 2.35 1.17 -2.12
CA ILE A 53 1.92 1.43 -0.74
C ILE A 53 2.98 0.95 0.25
N SER A 54 3.56 -0.23 0.05
CA SER A 54 4.69 -0.74 0.84
C SER A 54 5.91 0.16 0.76
N ALA A 55 6.24 0.71 -0.41
CA ALA A 55 7.32 1.69 -0.56
C ALA A 55 7.04 2.97 0.25
N CYS A 56 5.81 3.48 0.22
CA CYS A 56 5.38 4.63 1.04
C CYS A 56 5.46 4.33 2.54
N SER A 57 5.06 3.12 2.95
CA SER A 57 5.15 2.64 4.33
C SER A 57 6.58 2.61 4.85
N LYS A 58 7.52 2.10 4.04
CA LYS A 58 8.96 2.11 4.37
C LYS A 58 9.53 3.52 4.46
N GLY A 59 9.01 4.46 3.67
CA GLY A 59 9.37 5.88 3.74
C GLY A 59 8.64 6.69 4.82
N SER A 60 7.86 6.05 5.70
CA SER A 60 7.01 6.70 6.72
C SER A 60 6.04 7.75 6.15
N ARG A 61 5.65 7.62 4.87
CA ARG A 61 4.76 8.54 4.17
C ARG A 61 3.31 8.05 4.20
N TRP A 62 2.71 8.01 5.39
CA TRP A 62 1.35 7.52 5.58
C TRP A 62 0.31 8.22 4.69
N LYS A 63 0.36 9.55 4.57
CA LYS A 63 -0.58 10.31 3.71
C LYS A 63 -0.53 9.85 2.26
N LEU A 64 0.68 9.59 1.76
CA LEU A 64 0.89 9.16 0.38
C LEU A 64 0.54 7.69 0.19
N ALA A 65 0.66 6.85 1.23
CA ALA A 65 0.22 5.46 1.19
C ALA A 65 -1.32 5.32 1.10
N LEU A 66 -2.07 6.27 1.67
CA LEU A 66 -3.53 6.25 1.67
C LEU A 66 -4.14 6.60 0.29
N ASN A 67 -3.47 7.44 -0.50
CA ASN A 67 -3.96 7.84 -1.82
C ASN A 67 -4.15 6.63 -2.75
N PRO A 68 -3.13 5.80 -3.04
CA PRO A 68 -3.31 4.61 -3.87
C PRO A 68 -4.30 3.62 -3.26
N LEU A 69 -4.35 3.50 -1.93
CA LEU A 69 -5.28 2.61 -1.23
C LEU A 69 -6.74 3.00 -1.53
N SER A 70 -7.06 4.30 -1.52
CA SER A 70 -8.40 4.81 -1.81
C SER A 70 -8.80 4.67 -3.29
N LEU A 71 -7.82 4.62 -4.19
CA LEU A 71 -8.05 4.48 -5.64
C LEU A 71 -8.29 3.03 -6.07
N MET A 72 -7.87 2.03 -5.27
CA MET A 72 -8.03 0.63 -5.64
C MET A 72 -9.50 0.20 -5.84
N PRO A 73 -10.47 0.55 -4.95
CA PRO A 73 -11.88 0.25 -5.18
C PRO A 73 -12.44 0.92 -6.45
N GLU A 74 -12.06 2.17 -6.72
CA GLU A 74 -12.47 2.90 -7.93
C GLU A 74 -11.90 2.27 -9.20
N ALA A 75 -10.65 1.78 -9.13
CA ALA A 75 -9.99 1.03 -10.19
C ALA A 75 -10.50 -0.42 -10.31
N LYS A 76 -11.48 -0.84 -9.49
CA LYS A 76 -11.99 -2.22 -9.39
C LYS A 76 -10.89 -3.24 -9.07
N VAL A 77 -9.84 -2.81 -8.39
CA VAL A 77 -8.73 -3.64 -7.92
C VAL A 77 -9.02 -4.09 -6.49
N MET A 78 -8.86 -5.38 -6.22
CA MET A 78 -9.15 -5.94 -4.91
C MET A 78 -8.10 -5.49 -3.89
N LEU A 79 -8.55 -4.94 -2.76
CA LEU A 79 -7.68 -4.69 -1.62
C LEU A 79 -7.35 -6.02 -0.94
N ILE A 80 -6.07 -6.35 -0.85
CA ILE A 80 -5.59 -7.57 -0.19
C ILE A 80 -4.98 -7.26 1.18
N GLU A 81 -4.82 -8.29 2.02
CA GLU A 81 -4.30 -8.16 3.38
C GLU A 81 -2.97 -7.40 3.45
N ILE A 82 -2.07 -7.69 2.50
CA ILE A 82 -0.73 -7.08 2.42
C ILE A 82 -0.84 -5.56 2.24
N THR A 83 -1.78 -5.11 1.41
CA THR A 83 -1.98 -3.68 1.11
C THR A 83 -2.46 -2.91 2.33
N TYR A 84 -3.42 -3.47 3.06
CA TYR A 84 -3.89 -2.91 4.32
C TYR A 84 -2.78 -2.91 5.39
N GLY A 85 -2.05 -4.00 5.54
CA GLY A 85 -0.94 -4.10 6.50
C GLY A 85 0.15 -3.06 6.22
N ALA A 86 0.48 -2.82 4.95
CA ALA A 86 1.41 -1.77 4.54
C ALA A 86 0.89 -0.37 4.91
N ALA A 87 -0.39 -0.07 4.67
CA ALA A 87 -0.99 1.21 5.03
C ALA A 87 -1.08 1.44 6.55
N ILE A 88 -1.44 0.41 7.33
CA ILE A 88 -1.47 0.45 8.80
C ILE A 88 -0.05 0.68 9.34
N SER A 89 0.94 -0.05 8.84
CA SER A 89 2.34 0.12 9.26
C SER A 89 2.91 1.47 8.83
N ALA A 90 2.40 2.06 7.74
CA ALA A 90 2.72 3.44 7.38
C ALA A 90 2.18 4.42 8.42
N CYS A 91 0.94 4.22 8.90
CA CYS A 91 0.30 5.05 9.94
C CYS A 91 1.02 4.98 11.28
N GLU A 92 1.50 3.79 11.66
CA GLU A 92 2.36 3.56 12.82
C GLU A 92 3.66 4.40 12.71
N LYS A 93 4.42 4.21 11.63
CA LYS A 93 5.71 4.89 11.39
C LYS A 93 5.58 6.38 11.10
N GLY A 94 4.39 6.82 10.70
CA GLY A 94 4.05 8.17 10.30
C GLY A 94 3.82 9.16 11.43
N GLY A 95 4.16 8.78 12.67
CA GLY A 95 3.93 9.57 13.87
C GLY A 95 2.70 9.13 14.66
N GLY A 96 2.36 7.83 14.68
CA GLY A 96 1.32 7.30 15.55
C GLY A 96 -0.11 7.69 15.15
N GLN A 97 -0.44 7.62 13.86
CA GLN A 97 -1.80 7.90 13.35
C GLN A 97 -2.77 6.74 13.66
N TRP A 98 -2.99 6.48 14.94
CA TRP A 98 -3.68 5.31 15.45
C TRP A 98 -5.17 5.27 15.08
N GLN A 99 -5.83 6.43 15.01
CA GLN A 99 -7.23 6.53 14.60
C GLN A 99 -7.42 6.04 13.17
N LEU A 100 -6.50 6.43 12.27
CA LEU A 100 -6.47 5.97 10.90
C LEU A 100 -6.15 4.47 10.82
N ALA A 101 -5.16 3.99 11.58
CA ALA A 101 -4.83 2.57 11.66
C ALA A 101 -6.02 1.71 12.11
N LEU A 102 -6.76 2.14 13.14
CA LEU A 102 -7.97 1.47 13.61
C LEU A 102 -9.10 1.52 12.58
N SER A 103 -9.30 2.67 11.93
CA SER A 103 -10.31 2.80 10.88
C SER A 103 -10.04 1.80 9.75
N LEU A 104 -8.79 1.70 9.28
CA LEU A 104 -8.37 0.77 8.25
C LEU A 104 -8.60 -0.68 8.68
N LEU A 105 -8.23 -1.02 9.91
CA LEU A 105 -8.43 -2.35 10.49
C LEU A 105 -9.92 -2.71 10.60
N SER A 106 -10.78 -1.75 10.90
CA SER A 106 -12.24 -1.94 10.97
C SER A 106 -12.91 -2.11 9.59
N THR A 107 -12.30 -1.60 8.53
CA THR A 107 -12.76 -1.79 7.14
C THR A 107 -12.35 -3.14 6.52
N MET A 108 -11.29 -3.79 7.02
CA MET A 108 -10.82 -5.08 6.50
C MET A 108 -11.86 -6.24 6.54
N PRO A 109 -12.63 -6.44 7.63
CA PRO A 109 -13.65 -7.49 7.71
C PRO A 109 -14.73 -7.41 6.65
N GLY A 110 -14.99 -6.21 6.10
CA GLY A 110 -16.00 -5.99 5.06
C GLY A 110 -15.60 -6.48 3.66
N MET A 111 -14.33 -6.85 3.44
CA MET A 111 -13.77 -7.12 2.10
C MET A 111 -13.14 -8.52 1.92
N GLN A 112 -13.54 -9.52 2.70
CA GLN A 112 -12.95 -10.89 2.69
C GLN A 112 -11.46 -10.98 3.09
N ALA A 113 -10.85 -9.89 3.56
CA ALA A 113 -9.48 -9.92 4.09
C ALA A 113 -9.52 -10.08 5.62
N THR A 114 -9.13 -11.25 6.13
CA THR A 114 -8.93 -11.44 7.57
C THR A 114 -7.71 -10.63 8.02
N PRO A 115 -7.83 -9.69 8.97
CA PRO A 115 -6.67 -8.95 9.47
C PRO A 115 -5.69 -9.90 10.15
N GLY A 116 -4.46 -10.03 9.63
CA GLY A 116 -3.43 -10.85 10.25
C GLY A 116 -2.83 -10.22 11.51
N LYS A 117 -2.00 -11.01 12.21
CA LYS A 117 -1.32 -10.62 13.45
C LYS A 117 -0.51 -9.33 13.33
N ILE A 118 0.07 -9.08 12.15
CA ILE A 118 0.86 -7.89 11.83
C ILE A 118 -0.01 -6.62 11.85
N ASN A 119 -1.27 -6.72 11.42
CA ASN A 119 -2.15 -5.57 11.33
C ASN A 119 -2.61 -5.12 12.72
N TYR A 120 -2.93 -6.09 13.59
CA TYR A 120 -3.25 -5.81 15.00
C TYR A 120 -2.05 -5.27 15.76
N SER A 121 -0.85 -5.85 15.58
CA SER A 121 0.35 -5.35 16.28
C SER A 121 0.69 -3.94 15.86
N ALA A 122 0.68 -3.64 14.55
CA ALA A 122 0.98 -2.30 14.05
C ALA A 122 -0.07 -1.26 14.49
N ALA A 123 -1.35 -1.62 14.54
CA ALA A 123 -2.40 -0.74 15.06
C ALA A 123 -2.23 -0.48 16.56
N PHE A 124 -1.87 -1.49 17.35
CA PHE A 124 -1.58 -1.34 18.78
C PHE A 124 -0.36 -0.45 19.02
N SER A 125 0.75 -0.69 18.31
CA SER A 125 1.96 0.14 18.35
C SER A 125 1.67 1.58 17.95
N ALA A 126 0.83 1.80 16.94
CA ALA A 126 0.39 3.16 16.57
C ALA A 126 -0.36 3.85 17.73
N CYS A 127 -1.21 3.13 18.47
CA CYS A 127 -1.95 3.67 19.63
C CYS A 127 -0.99 4.06 20.77
N GLU A 128 0.01 3.23 21.04
CA GLU A 128 1.01 3.48 22.08
C GLU A 128 1.83 4.74 21.75
N ILE A 129 2.32 4.84 20.51
CA ILE A 129 3.05 6.02 20.03
C ILE A 129 2.16 7.25 20.11
N GLY A 130 0.92 7.20 19.61
CA GLY A 130 0.00 8.34 19.63
C GLY A 130 -0.40 8.81 21.04
N SER A 131 -0.44 7.91 22.01
CA SER A 131 -0.74 8.23 23.42
C SER A 131 0.42 8.96 24.11
N GLN A 132 1.67 8.70 23.68
CA GLN A 132 2.86 9.40 24.21
C GLN A 132 2.93 10.88 23.79
N TRP A 133 2.18 11.30 22.76
CA TRP A 133 2.10 12.71 22.33
C TRP A 133 0.91 13.48 22.93
N GLN A 134 0.10 12.84 23.78
CA GLN A 134 -1.02 13.50 24.50
C GLN A 134 -0.68 13.91 25.94
N LEU A 135 0.56 13.70 26.39
CA LEU A 135 1.12 14.18 27.67
C LEU A 135 2.16 15.27 27.40
#